data_AF-A0A7C5P8B8-F1
#
_entry.id   AF-A0A7C5P8B8-F1
#
_cell.length_a   1.000
_cell.length_b   1.000
_cell.length_c   1.000
_cell.angle_alpha   90.00
_cell.angle_beta   90.00
_cell.angle_gamma   90.00
#
_symmetry.space_group_name_H-M   'P 1'
#
loop_
_entity.id
_entity.type
_entity.pdbx_description
1 polymer ?
#
loop_
_entity_poly.entity_id
_entity_poly.type
_entity_poly.pdbx_seq_one_letter_code
_entity_poly.pdbx_strand_id
1 'polypeptide(L)' 'MLELAAVLLLGAVAVSYLIVTETDLLKAVAYSGVFGGLILMTLYVLMAPDVILAYVAISVGLSTGLMVFVISKTTRHEVV' A
#
# COMPACT_ATOMS: atom_id res chain seq x y z
N MET A 1 -20.32 -10.95 -1.64
CA MET A 1 -18.94 -10.90 -1.07
C MET A 1 -17.89 -10.71 -2.16
N LEU A 2 -17.87 -11.52 -3.22
CA LEU A 2 -16.87 -11.38 -4.28
C LEU A 2 -16.89 -10.01 -4.98
N GLU A 3 -18.06 -9.42 -5.19
CA GLU A 3 -18.21 -8.10 -5.84
C GLU A 3 -17.52 -6.98 -5.04
N LEU A 4 -17.57 -7.05 -3.71
CA LEU A 4 -16.89 -6.08 -2.84
C LEU A 4 -15.36 -6.22 -2.97
N ALA A 5 -14.84 -7.45 -3.01
CA ALA A 5 -13.42 -7.70 -3.26
C ALA A 5 -13.00 -7.17 -4.64
N ALA A 6 -13.83 -7.33 -5.67
CA ALA A 6 -13.54 -6.79 -7.00
C ALA A 6 -13.46 -5.25 -7.00
N VAL A 7 -14.36 -4.56 -6.30
CA VAL A 7 -14.32 -3.10 -6.15
C VAL A 7 -13.07 -2.64 -5.39
N LEU A 8 -12.72 -3.33 -4.30
CA LEU A 8 -11.51 -3.03 -3.53
C LEU A 8 -10.24 -3.22 -4.36
N LEU A 9 -10.16 -4.28 -5.15
CA LEU A 9 -9.05 -4.54 -6.06
C LEU A 9 -8.97 -3.52 -7.20
N LEU A 10 -10.09 -3.09 -7.76
CA LEU A 10 -10.12 -1.99 -8.73
C LEU A 10 -9.61 -0.68 -8.12
N GLY A 11 -10.01 -0.38 -6.88
CA GLY A 11 -9.48 0.74 -6.11
C GLY A 11 -7.98 0.60 -5.87
N ALA A 12 -7.49 -0.60 -5.57
CA ALA A 12 -6.07 -0.87 -5.37
C ALA A 12 -5.26 -0.63 -6.66
N VAL A 13 -5.79 -1.00 -7.82
CA VAL A 13 -5.17 -0.68 -9.12
C VAL A 13 -5.10 0.83 -9.35
N ALA A 14 -6.16 1.58 -9.04
CA ALA A 14 -6.16 3.03 -9.16
C ALA A 14 -5.12 3.70 -8.23
N VAL A 15 -5.01 3.24 -6.98
CA VAL A 15 -4.00 3.72 -6.04
C VAL A 15 -2.60 3.33 -6.49
N SER A 16 -2.42 2.13 -7.04
CA SER A 16 -1.13 1.69 -7.59
C SER A 16 -0.67 2.57 -8.75
N TYR A 17 -1.59 3.04 -9.58
CA TYR A 17 -1.27 4.00 -10.63
C TYR A 17 -0.77 5.33 -10.05
N LEU A 18 -1.47 5.86 -9.03
CA LEU A 18 -1.06 7.08 -8.31
C LEU A 18 0.33 6.95 -7.69
N ILE A 19 0.67 5.79 -7.10
CA ILE A 19 1.99 5.53 -6.51
C ILE A 19 3.11 5.68 -7.55
N VAL A 20 2.91 5.16 -8.76
CA VAL A 20 3.94 5.18 -9.82
C VAL A 20 4.07 6.57 -10.46
N THR A 21 2.98 7.34 -10.52
CA THR A 21 3.00 8.67 -11.14
C THR A 21 3.47 9.80 -10.21
N GLU A 22 3.49 9.57 -8.89
CA GLU A 22 3.81 10.62 -7.92
C GLU A 22 5.33 10.81 -7.79
N THR A 23 5.78 12.04 -8.02
CA THR A 23 7.20 12.42 -7.97
C THR A 23 7.73 12.68 -6.55
N ASP A 24 6.84 12.94 -5.59
CA ASP A 24 7.19 13.02 -4.16
C ASP A 24 7.15 11.63 -3.54
N LEU A 25 8.33 11.10 -3.23
CA LEU A 25 8.49 9.75 -2.67
C LEU A 25 7.77 9.59 -1.34
N LEU A 26 7.61 10.67 -0.56
CA LEU A 26 6.88 10.60 0.71
C LEU A 26 5.38 10.36 0.49
N LYS A 27 4.80 11.01 -0.52
CA LYS A 27 3.39 10.79 -0.89
C LYS A 27 3.20 9.42 -1.53
N ALA A 28 4.12 8.98 -2.37
CA ALA A 28 4.10 7.64 -2.95
C ALA A 28 4.08 6.57 -1.84
N VAL A 29 4.84 6.77 -0.76
CA VAL A 29 4.83 5.88 0.41
C VAL A 29 3.52 5.96 1.20
N ALA A 30 2.94 7.15 1.36
CA ALA A 30 1.62 7.28 1.99
C ALA A 30 0.53 6.54 1.17
N TYR A 31 0.56 6.66 -0.16
CA TYR A 31 -0.35 5.92 -1.03
C TYR A 31 -0.11 4.42 -0.99
N SER A 32 1.13 3.97 -0.83
CA SER A 32 1.45 2.55 -0.60
C SER A 32 0.82 2.01 0.69
N GLY A 33 0.77 2.81 1.76
CA GLY A 33 0.03 2.46 2.97
C GLY A 33 -1.48 2.30 2.74
N VAL A 34 -2.08 3.21 1.95
CA VAL A 34 -3.50 3.11 1.55
C VAL A 34 -3.76 1.87 0.70
N PHE A 35 -2.87 1.57 -0.24
CA PHE A 35 -2.91 0.34 -1.05
C PHE A 35 -2.91 -0.91 -0.15
N GLY A 36 -2.02 -0.97 0.83
CA GLY A 36 -1.98 -2.07 1.80
C GLY A 36 -3.29 -2.22 2.58
N GLY A 37 -3.94 -1.11 2.94
CA GLY A 37 -5.26 -1.12 3.57
C GLY A 37 -6.36 -1.73 2.69
N LEU A 38 -6.37 -1.44 1.39
CA LEU A 38 -7.32 -2.03 0.44
C LEU A 38 -7.11 -3.54 0.26
N ILE A 39 -5.85 -3.98 0.27
CA ILE A 39 -5.52 -5.41 0.24
C ILE A 39 -5.96 -6.12 1.52
N LEU A 40 -5.79 -5.50 2.68
CA LEU A 40 -6.28 -6.05 3.96
C LEU A 40 -7.80 -6.22 3.98
N MET A 41 -8.53 -5.23 3.49
CA MET A 41 -9.98 -5.31 3.31
C MET A 41 -10.37 -6.44 2.35
N THR A 42 -9.60 -6.65 1.28
CA THR A 42 -9.83 -7.75 0.33
C THR A 42 -9.59 -9.12 0.99
N LEU A 43 -8.49 -9.29 1.72
CA LEU A 43 -8.18 -10.52 2.44
C LEU A 43 -9.20 -10.85 3.53
N TYR A 44 -9.77 -9.82 4.17
CA TYR A 44 -10.88 -9.98 5.10
C TYR A 44 -12.12 -10.55 4.41
N VAL A 45 -12.48 -10.03 3.25
CA VAL A 45 -13.62 -10.55 2.45
C VAL A 45 -13.37 -11.99 1.97
N LEU A 46 -12.12 -12.35 1.71
CA LEU A 46 -11.72 -13.71 1.34
C LEU A 46 -11.65 -14.69 2.52
N MET A 47 -11.91 -14.23 3.76
CA MET A 47 -11.82 -15.04 4.98
C MET A 47 -10.43 -15.68 5.16
N ALA A 48 -9.36 -14.94 4.88
CA ALA A 48 -7.97 -15.38 5.08
C ALA A 48 -7.31 -14.69 6.30
N PRO A 49 -7.71 -15.01 7.55
CA PRO A 49 -7.28 -14.30 8.75
C PRO A 49 -5.80 -14.50 9.11
N ASP A 50 -5.23 -15.64 8.73
CA ASP A 50 -3.81 -15.98 8.86
C ASP A 50 -2.93 -15.03 8.05
N VAL A 51 -3.32 -14.77 6.79
CA VAL A 51 -2.59 -13.87 5.89
C VAL A 51 -2.75 -12.41 6.34
N ILE A 52 -3.93 -12.02 6.83
CA ILE A 52 -4.20 -10.65 7.33
C ILE A 52 -3.21 -10.26 8.42
N LEU A 53 -2.99 -11.12 9.41
CA LEU A 53 -2.13 -10.81 10.54
C LEU A 53 -0.68 -10.56 10.09
N ALA A 54 -0.17 -11.42 9.19
CA ALA A 54 1.16 -11.26 8.61
C ALA A 54 1.26 -10.00 7.74
N TYR A 55 0.24 -9.74 6.92
CA TYR A 55 0.24 -8.62 5.98
C TYR A 55 0.17 -7.26 6.69
N VAL A 56 -0.60 -7.13 7.78
CA VAL A 56 -0.60 -5.89 8.59
C VAL A 56 0.81 -5.57 9.10
N ALA A 57 1.50 -6.55 9.68
CA ALA A 57 2.83 -6.36 10.24
C ALA A 57 3.85 -5.94 9.18
N ILE A 58 3.82 -6.61 8.02
CA ILE A 58 4.78 -6.37 6.93
C ILE A 58 4.43 -5.08 6.17
N SER A 59 3.21 -4.97 5.66
CA SER A 59 2.83 -3.91 4.74
C SER A 59 2.72 -2.56 5.43
N VAL A 60 2.01 -2.48 6.56
CA VAL A 60 1.77 -1.19 7.25
C VAL A 60 2.96 -0.80 8.10
N GLY A 61 3.53 -1.73 8.85
CA GLY A 61 4.64 -1.46 9.78
C GLY A 61 6.00 -1.41 9.10
N LEU A 62 6.38 -2.53 8.47
CA LEU A 62 7.74 -2.76 8.01
C LEU A 62 8.05 -2.04 6.70
N SER A 63 7.24 -2.25 5.66
CA SER A 63 7.46 -1.68 4.33
C SER A 63 7.32 -0.17 4.34
N THR A 64 6.20 0.38 4.84
CA THR A 64 6.00 1.84 4.92
C THR A 64 7.05 2.51 5.79
N GLY A 65 7.31 1.97 6.98
CA GLY A 65 8.27 2.54 7.93
C GLY A 65 9.71 2.51 7.40
N LEU A 66 10.12 1.39 6.79
CA LEU A 66 11.43 1.26 6.17
C LEU A 66 11.58 2.21 4.98
N MET A 67 10.56 2.35 4.14
CA MET A 67 10.59 3.28 3.01
C MET A 67 10.74 4.73 3.48
N VAL A 68 9.99 5.15 4.51
CA VAL A 68 10.16 6.49 5.10
C VAL A 68 11.58 6.68 5.64
N PHE A 69 12.15 5.67 6.30
CA PHE A 69 13.52 5.72 6.80
C PHE A 69 14.53 5.86 5.67
N VAL A 70 14.39 5.09 4.59
CA VAL A 70 15.28 5.17 3.42
C VAL A 70 15.15 6.55 2.76
N ILE A 71 13.95 7.07 2.57
CA ILE A 71 13.71 8.41 2.01
C ILE A 71 14.35 9.50 2.88
N SER A 72 14.35 9.34 4.21
CA SER A 72 15.02 10.31 5.10
C SER A 72 16.54 10.38 4.89
N LYS A 73 17.13 9.35 4.28
CA LYS A 73 18.56 9.26 3.96
C LYS A 73 18.86 9.54 2.48
N THR A 74 17.84 9.72 1.65
CA THR A 74 17.96 9.99 0.21
C THR A 74 17.26 11.29 -0.17
N THR A 75 17.22 11.60 -1.46
CA THR A 75 16.46 12.74 -1.98
C THR A 75 14.97 12.44 -1.89
N ARG A 76 14.18 13.41 -1.42
CA ARG A 76 12.72 13.29 -1.26
C ARG A 76 11.94 13.31 -2.57
N HIS A 77 12.45 14.01 -3.58
CA HIS A 77 11.83 14.11 -4.89
C HIS A 77 12.63 13.26 -5.88
N GLU A 78 11.91 12.56 -6.74
CA GLU A 78 12.52 11.89 -7.88
C GLU A 78 13.14 12.96 -8.80
N VAL A 79 14.46 12.92 -8.95
CA VAL A 79 15.20 13.82 -9.84
C VAL A 79 15.23 13.10 -11.19
N VAL A 80 14.38 13.54 -12.12
CA VAL A 80 14.34 13.03 -13.50
C VAL A 80 15.62 13.44 -14.23
#